data_AF-A0A495Y2H9-F1
#
_entry.id   AF-A0A495Y2H9-F1
#
_cell.length_a   1.000
_cell.length_b   1.000
_cell.length_c   1.000
_cell.angle_alpha   90.00
_cell.angle_beta   90.00
_cell.angle_gamma   90.00
#
_symmetry.space_group_name_H-M   'P 1'
#
loop_
_entity.id
_entity.type
_entity.pdbx_description
1 polymer ?
#
loop_
_entity_poly.entity_id
_entity_poly.type
_entity_poly.pdbx_seq_one_letter_code
_entity_poly.pdbx_strand_id
1 'polypeptide(L)'
;MILPPVRDPRLVTVRRGGSLTDDDHRLLALWAADCAERVLPLFERSAPDDDRPRRAVEAARAWARGELPMMAARADGGHAMGAARPLTGAPRFAAYAAGQAACVGHVAEHDLGAAAYAIKAVVAVSDGDAGAGRPLVDDVRRAERDHQRALLPDAVRALVLDDQARRSPLCWNLFDD
;
A
#
# COMPACT_ATOMS: atom_id res chain seq x y z
N MET A 1 -14.02 -0.34 -2.46
CA MET A 1 -13.02 0.34 -3.30
C MET A 1 -12.40 1.44 -2.44
N ILE A 2 -11.07 1.53 -2.34
CA ILE A 2 -10.35 2.50 -1.46
C ILE A 2 -10.25 3.91 -2.11
N LEU A 3 -10.68 4.03 -3.36
CA LEU A 3 -10.76 5.29 -4.08
C LEU A 3 -12.06 6.03 -3.71
N PRO A 4 -11.97 7.30 -3.27
CA PRO A 4 -13.15 8.11 -2.96
C PRO A 4 -13.90 8.49 -4.25
N PRO A 5 -15.22 8.74 -4.17
CA PRO A 5 -16.01 9.19 -5.32
C PRO A 5 -15.62 10.61 -5.76
N VAL A 6 -15.21 11.45 -4.81
CA VAL A 6 -14.67 12.80 -5.07
C VAL A 6 -13.16 12.76 -4.84
N ARG A 7 -12.42 13.13 -5.87
CA ARG A 7 -10.95 13.12 -5.89
C ARG A 7 -10.41 14.34 -5.14
N ASP A 8 -9.36 14.16 -4.35
CA ASP A 8 -8.61 15.30 -3.80
C ASP A 8 -7.70 15.85 -4.91
N PRO A 9 -7.83 17.12 -5.33
CA PRO A 9 -6.96 17.71 -6.35
C PRO A 9 -5.47 17.64 -5.99
N ARG A 10 -5.14 17.53 -4.69
CA ARG A 10 -3.76 17.36 -4.19
C ARG A 10 -3.17 15.98 -4.51
N LEU A 11 -4.00 15.00 -4.89
CA LEU A 11 -3.59 13.66 -5.35
C LEU A 11 -3.80 13.48 -6.87
N VAL A 12 -4.09 14.57 -7.58
CA VAL A 12 -4.16 14.60 -9.05
C VAL A 12 -2.93 15.35 -9.56
N THR A 13 -2.22 14.75 -10.52
CA THR A 13 -1.02 15.36 -11.10
C THR A 13 -1.32 16.70 -11.78
N VAL A 14 -0.37 17.64 -11.78
CA VAL A 14 -0.49 18.95 -12.47
C VAL A 14 -0.95 18.79 -13.92
N ARG A 15 -0.37 17.84 -14.67
CA ARG A 15 -0.74 17.52 -16.07
C ARG A 15 -2.17 16.99 -16.27
N ARG A 16 -2.88 16.67 -15.18
CA ARG A 16 -4.29 16.24 -15.16
C ARG A 16 -5.20 17.25 -14.45
N GLY A 17 -4.72 18.47 -14.19
CA GLY A 17 -5.50 19.56 -13.61
C GLY A 17 -5.56 19.58 -12.08
N GLY A 18 -4.69 18.84 -11.39
CA GLY A 18 -4.53 18.93 -9.94
C GLY A 18 -3.27 19.67 -9.51
N SER A 19 -2.78 19.41 -8.30
CA SER A 19 -1.60 20.07 -7.74
C SER A 19 -0.46 19.13 -7.34
N LEU A 20 -0.59 17.81 -7.56
CA LEU A 20 0.48 16.85 -7.27
C LEU A 20 1.60 16.98 -8.30
N THR A 21 2.83 17.22 -7.84
CA THR A 21 4.00 17.23 -8.73
C THR A 21 4.38 15.80 -9.12
N ASP A 22 5.08 15.63 -10.24
CA ASP A 22 5.57 14.29 -10.62
C ASP A 22 6.61 13.77 -9.60
N ASP A 23 7.38 14.66 -8.95
CA ASP A 23 8.31 14.30 -7.87
C ASP A 23 7.57 13.74 -6.66
N ASP A 24 6.53 14.44 -6.19
CA ASP A 24 5.71 13.98 -5.06
C ASP A 24 4.99 12.68 -5.42
N HIS A 25 4.51 12.53 -6.65
CA HIS A 25 3.86 11.29 -7.11
C HIS A 25 4.82 10.11 -7.09
N ARG A 26 6.10 10.31 -7.45
CA ARG A 26 7.15 9.30 -7.29
C ARG A 26 7.40 8.95 -5.82
N LEU A 27 7.44 9.95 -4.93
CA LEU A 27 7.62 9.73 -3.49
C LEU A 27 6.47 8.90 -2.89
N LEU A 28 5.23 9.15 -3.30
CA LEU A 28 4.08 8.34 -2.89
C LEU A 28 4.22 6.87 -3.33
N ALA A 29 4.70 6.63 -4.56
CA ALA A 29 4.92 5.27 -5.05
C ALA A 29 6.04 4.54 -4.30
N LEU A 30 7.12 5.24 -3.96
CA LEU A 30 8.22 4.67 -3.17
C LEU A 30 7.76 4.32 -1.75
N TRP A 31 7.05 5.23 -1.08
CA TRP A 31 6.49 4.97 0.24
C TRP A 31 5.48 3.80 0.23
N ALA A 32 4.61 3.73 -0.78
CA ALA A 32 3.68 2.61 -0.96
C ALA A 32 4.41 1.28 -1.18
N ALA A 33 5.52 1.30 -1.94
CA ALA A 33 6.38 0.13 -2.14
C ALA A 33 7.04 -0.30 -0.82
N ASP A 34 7.53 0.63 0.01
CA ASP A 34 8.11 0.31 1.32
C ASP A 34 7.07 -0.34 2.25
N CYS A 35 5.84 0.19 2.27
CA CYS A 35 4.74 -0.40 3.04
C CYS A 35 4.42 -1.83 2.57
N ALA A 36 4.36 -2.06 1.26
CA ALA A 36 4.06 -3.36 0.69
C ALA A 36 5.20 -4.36 0.86
N GLU A 37 6.46 -3.93 0.72
CA GLU A 37 7.64 -4.77 0.87
C GLU A 37 7.75 -5.34 2.29
N ARG A 38 7.41 -4.54 3.32
CA ARG A 38 7.43 -4.99 4.71
C ARG A 38 6.61 -6.25 4.96
N VAL A 39 5.47 -6.38 4.26
CA VAL A 39 4.55 -7.52 4.41
C VAL A 39 4.72 -8.57 3.33
N LEU A 40 5.58 -8.35 2.33
CA LEU A 40 5.84 -9.29 1.25
C LEU A 40 6.24 -10.69 1.74
N PRO A 41 7.08 -10.86 2.79
CA PRO A 41 7.42 -12.19 3.31
C PRO A 41 6.20 -13.00 3.78
N LEU A 42 5.08 -12.36 4.14
CA LEU A 42 3.85 -13.05 4.52
C LEU A 42 3.25 -13.82 3.34
N PHE A 43 3.34 -13.26 2.13
CA PHE A 43 2.92 -13.93 0.90
C PHE A 43 3.92 -15.03 0.50
N GLU A 44 5.21 -14.71 0.50
CA GLU A 44 6.26 -15.62 -0.02
C GLU A 44 6.39 -16.91 0.77
N ARG A 45 6.09 -16.89 2.07
CA ARG A 45 6.02 -18.13 2.85
C ARG A 45 4.86 -19.04 2.46
N SER A 46 3.76 -18.46 1.96
CA SER A 46 2.57 -19.22 1.54
C SER A 46 2.63 -19.66 0.08
N ALA A 47 3.33 -18.92 -0.78
CA ALA A 47 3.48 -19.19 -2.20
C ALA A 47 4.91 -18.85 -2.67
N PRO A 48 5.92 -19.67 -2.31
CA PRO A 48 7.34 -19.35 -2.55
C PRO A 48 7.71 -19.31 -4.04
N ASP A 49 6.98 -20.04 -4.87
CA ASP A 49 7.22 -20.11 -6.32
C ASP A 49 6.43 -19.05 -7.13
N ASP A 50 5.69 -18.17 -6.44
CA ASP A 50 4.90 -17.10 -7.08
C ASP A 50 5.55 -15.73 -6.83
N ASP A 51 6.22 -15.20 -7.86
CA ASP A 51 6.96 -13.95 -7.77
C ASP A 51 6.09 -12.69 -8.04
N ARG A 52 4.79 -12.84 -8.35
CA ARG A 52 3.95 -11.74 -8.82
C ARG A 52 3.88 -10.56 -7.83
N PRO A 53 3.71 -10.75 -6.50
CA PRO A 53 3.74 -9.63 -5.56
C PRO A 53 5.11 -8.94 -5.46
N ARG A 54 6.22 -9.70 -5.48
CA ARG A 54 7.57 -9.14 -5.47
C ARG A 54 7.80 -8.26 -6.70
N ARG A 55 7.44 -8.76 -7.88
CA ARG A 55 7.50 -8.01 -9.14
C ARG A 55 6.66 -6.73 -9.10
N ALA A 56 5.49 -6.75 -8.47
CA ALA A 56 4.67 -5.55 -8.34
C ALA A 56 5.34 -4.47 -7.45
N VAL A 57 5.97 -4.86 -6.34
CA VAL A 57 6.75 -3.93 -5.50
C VAL A 57 7.92 -3.34 -6.31
N GLU A 58 8.67 -4.18 -7.02
CA GLU A 58 9.78 -3.74 -7.88
C GLU A 58 9.30 -2.81 -9.00
N ALA A 59 8.15 -3.11 -9.61
CA ALA A 59 7.54 -2.30 -10.65
C ALA A 59 7.12 -0.90 -10.16
N ALA A 60 6.63 -0.79 -8.92
CA ALA A 60 6.36 0.51 -8.29
C ALA A 60 7.64 1.36 -8.19
N ARG A 61 8.74 0.75 -7.73
CA ARG A 61 10.04 1.42 -7.63
C ARG A 61 10.62 1.77 -9.00
N ALA A 62 10.54 0.88 -9.96
CA ALA A 62 11.02 1.10 -11.33
C ALA A 62 10.24 2.22 -12.04
N TRP A 63 8.91 2.25 -11.86
CA TRP A 63 8.10 3.37 -12.34
C TRP A 63 8.52 4.69 -11.70
N ALA A 64 8.73 4.70 -10.37
CA ALA A 64 9.18 5.89 -9.67
C ALA A 64 10.56 6.37 -10.15
N ARG A 65 11.45 5.49 -10.62
CA ARG A 65 12.73 5.89 -11.24
C ARG A 65 12.63 6.28 -12.73
N GLY A 66 11.45 6.15 -13.34
CA GLY A 66 11.26 6.38 -14.77
C GLY A 66 11.75 5.24 -15.67
N GLU A 67 12.04 4.08 -15.10
CA GLU A 67 12.57 2.89 -15.80
C GLU A 67 11.48 1.98 -16.36
N LEU A 68 10.25 2.09 -15.84
CA LEU A 68 9.13 1.27 -16.24
C LEU A 68 7.92 2.14 -16.64
N PRO A 69 7.29 1.90 -17.81
CA PRO A 69 6.07 2.61 -18.20
C PRO A 69 4.93 2.36 -17.21
N MET A 70 4.12 3.39 -16.94
CA MET A 70 2.98 3.30 -16.00
C MET A 70 2.06 2.11 -16.26
N MET A 71 1.73 1.83 -17.53
CA MET A 71 0.83 0.72 -17.87
C MET A 71 1.46 -0.65 -17.60
N ALA A 72 2.78 -0.78 -17.71
CA ALA A 72 3.49 -2.01 -17.35
C ALA A 72 3.47 -2.21 -15.84
N ALA A 73 3.76 -1.16 -15.05
CA ALA A 73 3.66 -1.22 -13.60
C ALA A 73 2.23 -1.59 -13.14
N ARG A 74 1.22 -0.96 -13.75
CA ARG A 74 -0.20 -1.29 -13.49
C ARG A 74 -0.53 -2.74 -13.83
N ALA A 75 0.05 -3.31 -14.88
CA ALA A 75 -0.17 -4.71 -15.25
C ALA A 75 0.41 -5.67 -14.19
N ASP A 76 1.65 -5.44 -13.73
CA ASP A 76 2.22 -6.20 -12.63
C ASP A 76 1.41 -6.07 -11.34
N GLY A 77 0.86 -4.88 -11.07
CA GLY A 77 -0.10 -4.68 -9.99
C GLY A 77 -1.35 -5.57 -10.12
N GLY A 78 -1.93 -5.64 -11.31
CA GLY A 78 -3.04 -6.55 -11.61
C GLY A 78 -2.67 -8.03 -11.43
N HIS A 79 -1.46 -8.44 -11.80
CA HIS A 79 -0.96 -9.79 -11.60
C HIS A 79 -0.83 -10.15 -10.11
N ALA A 80 -0.28 -9.25 -9.28
CA ALA A 80 -0.22 -9.43 -7.83
C ALA A 80 -1.62 -9.54 -7.20
N MET A 81 -2.58 -8.69 -7.62
CA MET A 81 -3.97 -8.82 -7.17
C MET A 81 -4.62 -10.13 -7.64
N GLY A 82 -4.20 -10.67 -8.79
CA GLY A 82 -4.57 -12.00 -9.27
C GLY A 82 -4.06 -13.12 -8.35
N ALA A 83 -2.79 -13.01 -7.91
CA ALA A 83 -2.17 -13.93 -6.97
C ALA A 83 -2.86 -13.96 -5.59
N ALA A 84 -3.46 -12.83 -5.19
CA ALA A 84 -4.23 -12.74 -3.95
C ALA A 84 -5.54 -13.53 -3.96
N ARG A 85 -6.16 -13.75 -5.14
CA ARG A 85 -7.54 -14.29 -5.25
C ARG A 85 -7.78 -15.62 -4.54
N PRO A 86 -6.91 -16.65 -4.71
CA PRO A 86 -7.12 -17.95 -4.04
C PRO A 86 -6.76 -17.94 -2.55
N LEU A 87 -6.12 -16.89 -2.04
CA LEU A 87 -5.58 -16.85 -0.68
C LEU A 87 -6.56 -16.21 0.30
N THR A 88 -6.33 -16.41 1.60
CA THR A 88 -7.03 -15.75 2.70
C THR A 88 -6.02 -15.22 3.72
N GLY A 89 -6.47 -14.37 4.65
CA GLY A 89 -5.63 -13.85 5.74
C GLY A 89 -4.43 -13.02 5.26
N ALA A 90 -3.35 -13.08 6.04
CA ALA A 90 -2.12 -12.30 5.84
C ALA A 90 -1.53 -12.36 4.41
N PRO A 91 -1.31 -13.53 3.78
CA PRO A 91 -0.71 -13.58 2.44
C PRO A 91 -1.59 -12.90 1.38
N ARG A 92 -2.93 -13.01 1.49
CA ARG A 92 -3.86 -12.31 0.60
C ARG A 92 -3.68 -10.79 0.68
N PHE A 93 -3.62 -10.28 1.91
CA PHE A 93 -3.49 -8.84 2.12
C PHE A 93 -2.12 -8.31 1.70
N ALA A 94 -1.04 -9.07 1.91
CA ALA A 94 0.28 -8.73 1.39
C ALA A 94 0.30 -8.61 -0.14
N ALA A 95 -0.31 -9.57 -0.85
CA ALA A 95 -0.43 -9.49 -2.31
C ALA A 95 -1.29 -8.30 -2.80
N TYR A 96 -2.37 -7.97 -2.09
CA TYR A 96 -3.11 -6.75 -2.38
C TYR A 96 -2.29 -5.48 -2.12
N ALA A 97 -1.50 -5.42 -1.03
CA ALA A 97 -0.63 -4.29 -0.75
C ALA A 97 0.35 -4.04 -1.89
N ALA A 98 1.04 -5.09 -2.36
CA ALA A 98 1.93 -5.04 -3.51
C ALA A 98 1.22 -4.59 -4.80
N GLY A 99 0.03 -5.14 -5.06
CA GLY A 99 -0.77 -4.76 -6.22
C GLY A 99 -1.18 -3.28 -6.22
N GLN A 100 -1.50 -2.73 -5.05
CA GLN A 100 -1.82 -1.31 -4.90
C GLN A 100 -0.59 -0.44 -5.13
N ALA A 101 0.57 -0.80 -4.56
CA ALA A 101 1.81 -0.05 -4.74
C ALA A 101 2.18 0.12 -6.23
N ALA A 102 2.09 -0.96 -7.01
CA ALA A 102 2.36 -0.92 -8.46
C ALA A 102 1.35 -0.06 -9.26
N CYS A 103 0.14 0.13 -8.72
CA CYS A 103 -0.89 0.96 -9.34
C CYS A 103 -0.76 2.45 -9.01
N VAL A 104 0.13 2.87 -8.10
CA VAL A 104 0.29 4.29 -7.72
C VAL A 104 0.57 5.17 -8.93
N GLY A 105 1.44 4.71 -9.85
CA GLY A 105 1.75 5.48 -11.06
C GLY A 105 0.55 5.74 -11.98
N HIS A 106 -0.48 4.89 -11.92
CA HIS A 106 -1.74 5.11 -12.64
C HIS A 106 -2.56 6.22 -11.97
N VAL A 107 -2.69 6.12 -10.65
CA VAL A 107 -3.53 6.94 -9.77
C VAL A 107 -2.88 7.00 -8.38
N ALA A 108 -2.55 8.20 -7.88
CA ALA A 108 -1.78 8.38 -6.65
C ALA A 108 -2.44 7.74 -5.42
N GLU A 109 -3.77 7.80 -5.32
CA GLU A 109 -4.57 7.32 -4.19
C GLU A 109 -4.46 5.80 -3.91
N HIS A 110 -3.82 5.03 -4.80
CA HIS A 110 -3.47 3.66 -4.52
C HIS A 110 -2.42 3.53 -3.39
N ASP A 111 -1.73 4.61 -3.04
CA ASP A 111 -0.75 4.70 -1.96
C ASP A 111 -1.33 4.23 -0.60
N LEU A 112 -2.46 4.78 -0.17
CA LEU A 112 -3.15 4.36 1.05
C LEU A 112 -3.75 2.97 0.91
N GLY A 113 -4.07 2.54 -0.31
CA GLY A 113 -4.44 1.15 -0.56
C GLY A 113 -3.32 0.19 -0.17
N ALA A 114 -2.09 0.48 -0.58
CA ALA A 114 -0.92 -0.32 -0.22
C ALA A 114 -0.70 -0.34 1.30
N ALA A 115 -0.69 0.83 1.93
CA ALA A 115 -0.51 0.98 3.37
C ALA A 115 -1.61 0.28 4.19
N ALA A 116 -2.89 0.46 3.83
CA ALA A 116 -4.00 -0.14 4.54
C ALA A 116 -4.00 -1.67 4.44
N TYR A 117 -3.72 -2.23 3.25
CA TYR A 117 -3.62 -3.69 3.11
C TYR A 117 -2.39 -4.26 3.84
N ALA A 118 -1.28 -3.53 3.92
CA ALA A 118 -0.15 -3.92 4.75
C ALA A 118 -0.55 -4.01 6.24
N ILE A 119 -1.28 -3.02 6.77
CA ILE A 119 -1.83 -3.09 8.15
C ILE A 119 -2.72 -4.32 8.32
N LYS A 120 -3.62 -4.60 7.38
CA LYS A 120 -4.47 -5.81 7.44
C LYS A 120 -3.65 -7.09 7.43
N ALA A 121 -2.55 -7.13 6.69
CA ALA A 121 -1.70 -8.30 6.62
C ALA A 121 -1.05 -8.60 7.98
N VAL A 122 -0.53 -7.58 8.67
CA VAL A 122 0.08 -7.73 10.00
C VAL A 122 -0.96 -8.06 11.08
N VAL A 123 -2.12 -7.41 11.05
CA VAL A 123 -3.24 -7.73 11.95
C VAL A 123 -3.68 -9.19 11.79
N ALA A 124 -3.82 -9.67 10.54
CA ALA A 124 -4.27 -11.04 10.27
C ALA A 124 -3.29 -12.12 10.77
N VAL A 125 -2.00 -11.80 10.93
CA VAL A 125 -1.03 -12.71 11.58
C VAL A 125 -1.32 -12.84 13.08
N SER A 126 -1.74 -11.74 13.71
CA SER A 126 -1.98 -11.69 15.16
C SER A 126 -3.31 -12.35 15.55
N ASP A 127 -4.34 -12.22 14.70
CA ASP A 127 -5.66 -12.84 14.93
C ASP A 127 -5.65 -14.38 14.84
N GLY A 128 -4.77 -14.95 14.01
CA GLY A 128 -4.71 -16.39 13.77
C GLY A 128 -4.08 -17.21 14.90
N ASP A 129 -3.58 -16.55 15.95
CA ASP A 129 -2.62 -17.16 16.87
C ASP A 129 -3.04 -16.82 18.32
N ALA A 130 -4.01 -17.57 18.87
CA ALA A 130 -4.71 -17.27 20.12
C ALA A 130 -3.94 -17.65 21.42
N GLY A 131 -2.72 -17.15 21.59
CA GLY A 131 -1.85 -17.41 22.75
C GLY A 131 -1.82 -16.29 23.80
N ALA A 132 -1.69 -16.64 25.08
CA ALA A 132 -1.54 -15.67 26.17
C ALA A 132 -0.19 -14.93 26.09
N GLY A 133 -0.22 -13.59 26.16
CA GLY A 133 0.97 -12.73 26.12
C GLY A 133 1.20 -11.95 24.81
N ARG A 134 0.26 -12.03 23.85
CA ARG A 134 0.34 -11.26 22.60
C ARG A 134 -0.18 -9.81 22.77
N PRO A 135 0.33 -8.84 21.97
CA PRO A 135 -0.24 -7.51 21.93
C PRO A 135 -1.69 -7.55 21.47
N LEU A 136 -2.51 -6.60 21.93
CA LEU A 136 -3.87 -6.45 21.42
C LEU A 136 -3.81 -6.16 19.90
N VAL A 137 -4.78 -6.67 19.14
CA VAL A 137 -4.92 -6.41 17.69
C VAL A 137 -4.74 -4.94 17.35
N ASP A 138 -5.29 -4.08 18.19
CA ASP A 138 -5.27 -2.65 18.02
C ASP A 138 -3.88 -2.03 18.27
N ASP A 139 -3.06 -2.64 19.13
CA ASP A 139 -1.66 -2.25 19.34
C ASP A 139 -0.79 -2.64 18.14
N VAL A 140 -1.04 -3.81 17.56
CA VAL A 140 -0.37 -4.27 16.33
C VAL A 140 -0.70 -3.34 15.16
N ARG A 141 -1.97 -2.98 15.02
CA ARG A 141 -2.43 -2.01 14.02
C ARG A 141 -1.74 -0.65 14.20
N ARG A 142 -1.72 -0.10 15.43
CA ARG A 142 -1.04 1.18 15.73
C ARG A 142 0.45 1.12 15.44
N ALA A 143 1.13 0.05 15.86
CA ALA A 143 2.56 -0.12 15.62
C ALA A 143 2.92 -0.19 14.13
N GLU A 144 2.09 -0.88 13.32
CA GLU A 144 2.26 -0.90 11.87
C GLU A 144 2.05 0.49 11.26
N ARG A 145 0.94 1.16 11.61
CA ARG A 145 0.64 2.52 11.16
C ARG A 145 1.77 3.50 11.50
N ASP A 146 2.27 3.47 12.73
CA ASP A 146 3.30 4.41 13.19
C ASP A 146 4.63 4.20 12.49
N HIS A 147 4.98 2.95 12.19
CA HIS A 147 6.13 2.65 11.35
C HIS A 147 5.94 3.18 9.92
N GLN A 148 4.78 2.98 9.31
CA GLN A 148 4.49 3.53 7.98
C GLN A 148 4.59 5.06 7.97
N ARG A 149 4.11 5.73 9.02
CA ARG A 149 4.25 7.17 9.22
C ARG A 149 5.71 7.58 9.45
N ALA A 150 6.52 6.76 10.10
CA ALA A 150 7.94 7.04 10.30
C ALA A 150 8.73 7.03 8.98
N LEU A 151 8.31 6.21 8.01
CA LEU A 151 8.93 6.11 6.68
C LEU A 151 8.51 7.22 5.70
N LEU A 152 7.54 8.08 6.06
CA LEU A 152 7.06 9.12 5.14
C LEU A 152 8.16 10.14 4.82
N PRO A 153 8.46 10.38 3.52
CA PRO A 153 9.30 11.49 3.11
C PRO A 153 8.67 12.84 3.51
N ASP A 154 9.48 13.78 3.98
CA ASP A 154 8.99 15.06 4.52
C ASP A 154 8.13 15.85 3.52
N ALA A 155 8.49 15.81 2.23
CA ALA A 155 7.78 16.51 1.16
C ALA A 155 6.31 16.09 1.02
N VAL A 156 5.99 14.81 1.25
CA VAL A 156 4.63 14.26 1.11
C VAL A 156 3.98 13.90 2.44
N ARG A 157 4.69 14.05 3.56
CA ARG A 157 4.23 13.66 4.90
C ARG A 157 2.89 14.31 5.25
N ALA A 158 2.78 15.64 5.14
CA ALA A 158 1.54 16.34 5.48
C ALA A 158 0.36 15.90 4.59
N LEU A 159 0.61 15.75 3.28
CA LEU A 159 -0.39 15.29 2.32
C LEU A 159 -0.93 13.91 2.69
N VAL A 160 -0.03 12.95 2.99
CA VAL A 160 -0.43 11.57 3.32
C VAL A 160 -1.18 11.52 4.64
N LEU A 161 -0.75 12.27 5.67
CA LEU A 161 -1.43 12.28 6.97
C LEU A 161 -2.84 12.89 6.88
N ASP A 162 -3.00 13.98 6.14
CA ASP A 162 -4.32 14.56 5.85
C ASP A 162 -5.22 13.57 5.12
N ASP A 163 -4.67 12.86 4.13
CA ASP A 163 -5.41 11.90 3.33
C ASP A 163 -5.75 10.64 4.12
N GLN A 164 -4.88 10.19 5.02
CA GLN A 164 -5.17 9.12 5.99
C GLN A 164 -6.39 9.48 6.83
N ALA A 165 -6.44 10.69 7.40
CA ALA A 165 -7.58 11.15 8.19
C ALA A 165 -8.87 11.23 7.33
N ARG A 166 -8.78 11.74 6.10
CA ARG A 166 -9.92 11.90 5.19
C ARG A 166 -10.47 10.57 4.69
N ARG A 167 -9.59 9.62 4.33
CA ARG A 167 -9.95 8.32 3.73
C ARG A 167 -9.97 7.17 4.73
N SER A 168 -9.77 7.43 6.02
CA SER A 168 -9.78 6.38 7.06
C SER A 168 -11.01 5.48 6.99
N PRO A 169 -12.26 6.00 6.82
CA PRO A 169 -13.45 5.15 6.69
C PRO A 169 -13.42 4.20 5.48
N LEU A 170 -12.78 4.61 4.38
CA LEU A 170 -12.59 3.76 3.19
C LEU A 170 -11.50 2.70 3.40
N CYS A 171 -10.61 2.93 4.37
CA CYS A 171 -9.49 2.09 4.75
C CYS A 171 -9.76 1.37 6.08
N TRP A 172 -11.03 1.09 6.41
CA TRP A 172 -11.44 0.37 7.62
C TRP A 172 -10.96 1.01 8.93
N ASN A 173 -10.82 2.34 8.95
CA ASN A 173 -10.33 3.10 10.09
C ASN A 173 -8.93 2.69 10.58
N LEU A 174 -8.13 2.04 9.72
CA LEU A 174 -6.84 1.49 10.11
C LEU A 174 -5.80 2.55 10.47
N PHE A 175 -6.02 3.79 10.04
CA PHE A 175 -5.13 4.93 10.30
C PHE A 175 -5.52 5.75 11.54
N ASP A 176 -6.68 5.47 12.16
CA ASP A 176 -7.15 6.23 13.33
C ASP A 176 -6.24 5.99 14.54
N ASP A 177 -6.20 6.96 15.45
CA ASP A 177 -5.40 6.90 16.68
C ASP A 177 -5.91 5.87 17.70
#